data_AF-A0A4Q2JMS9-F1
#
_entry.id   AF-A0A4Q2JMS9-F1
#
_cell.length_a   1.000
_cell.length_b   1.000
_cell.length_c   1.000
_cell.angle_alpha   90.00
_cell.angle_beta   90.00
_cell.angle_gamma   90.00
#
_symmetry.space_group_name_H-M   'P 1'
#
loop_
_entity.id
_entity.type
_entity.pdbx_description
1 polymer ?
#
loop_
_entity_poly.entity_id
_entity_poly.type
_entity_poly.pdbx_seq_one_letter_code
_entity_poly.pdbx_strand_id
1 'polypeptide(L)' 'MNPRHVRSPFREAVIDLDALRDNVAALAATVAPARVMAVVKADAYGHGAVHVARAALDGGADHL' A
#
# COMPACT_ATOMS: atom_id res chain seq x y z
N MET A 1 13.32 -13.08 -12.37
CA MET A 1 12.36 -14.11 -12.83
C MET A 1 11.18 -14.09 -11.88
N ASN A 2 10.03 -13.57 -12.30
CA ASN A 2 8.80 -13.64 -11.50
C ASN A 2 7.81 -14.58 -12.23
N PRO A 3 7.50 -15.77 -11.69
CA PRO A 3 6.69 -16.75 -12.38
C PRO A 3 5.20 -16.44 -12.24
N ARG A 4 4.52 -16.41 -13.40
CA ARG A 4 3.08 -16.66 -13.62
C ARG A 4 2.09 -15.53 -13.29
N HIS A 5 1.89 -14.64 -14.25
CA HIS A 5 0.54 -14.15 -14.53
C HIS A 5 -0.25 -15.29 -15.17
N VAL A 6 -0.91 -16.12 -14.35
CA VAL A 6 -1.99 -16.98 -14.84
C VAL A 6 -3.09 -16.03 -15.30
N ARG A 7 -3.49 -16.07 -16.57
CA ARG A 7 -4.68 -15.35 -17.02
C ARG A 7 -5.87 -15.91 -16.26
N SER A 8 -6.31 -15.19 -15.23
CA SER A 8 -7.55 -15.49 -14.52
C SER A 8 -8.72 -15.23 -15.47
N PRO A 9 -9.74 -16.10 -15.54
CA PRO A 9 -10.97 -15.83 -16.29
C PRO A 9 -11.83 -14.72 -15.64
N PHE A 10 -11.40 -14.16 -14.51
CA PHE A 10 -12.09 -13.10 -13.76
C PHE A 10 -11.32 -11.77 -13.80
N ARG A 11 -12.01 -10.68 -13.47
CA ARG A 11 -11.38 -9.36 -13.28
C ARG A 11 -10.45 -9.45 -12.07
N GLU A 12 -9.18 -9.11 -12.27
CA GLU A 12 -8.13 -9.17 -11.25
C GLU A 12 -7.47 -7.80 -11.09
N ALA A 13 -7.09 -7.47 -9.87
CA ALA A 13 -6.20 -6.37 -9.53
C ALA A 13 -5.02 -6.92 -8.75
N VAL A 14 -3.80 -6.71 -9.25
CA VAL A 14 -2.56 -7.10 -8.58
C VAL A 14 -1.99 -5.87 -7.89
N ILE A 15 -1.84 -5.95 -6.57
CA ILE A 15 -1.36 -4.83 -5.75
C ILE A 15 0.10 -5.08 -5.39
N ASP A 16 0.96 -4.14 -5.77
CA ASP A 16 2.36 -4.12 -5.38
C ASP A 16 2.52 -3.43 -4.02
N LEU A 17 2.77 -4.21 -2.98
CA LEU A 17 2.93 -3.71 -1.61
C LEU A 17 4.30 -3.08 -1.37
N ASP A 18 5.32 -3.45 -2.14
CA ASP A 18 6.64 -2.82 -2.04
C ASP A 18 6.57 -1.40 -2.59
N ALA A 19 5.93 -1.21 -3.74
CA ALA A 19 5.67 0.13 -4.28
C ALA A 19 4.85 0.99 -3.31
N LEU A 20 3.86 0.41 -2.62
CA LEU A 20 3.07 1.12 -1.64
C LEU A 20 3.92 1.58 -0.44
N ARG A 21 4.73 0.69 0.12
CA ARG A 21 5.65 1.00 1.23
C ARG A 21 6.61 2.14 0.84
N ASP A 22 7.23 2.02 -0.33
CA ASP A 22 8.24 2.99 -0.78
C ASP A 22 7.61 4.37 -1.06
N ASN A 23 6.37 4.41 -1.56
CA ASN A 23 5.61 5.66 -1.71
C ASN A 23 5.33 6.33 -0.36
N VAL A 24 4.92 5.55 0.65
CA VAL A 24 4.66 6.10 1.99
C VAL A 24 5.97 6.62 2.61
N ALA A 25 7.08 5.91 2.43
CA ALA A 25 8.39 6.35 2.91
C ALA A 25 8.83 7.68 2.26
N ALA A 26 8.61 7.83 0.95
CA ALA A 26 8.89 9.08 0.25
C ALA A 26 8.02 10.24 0.76
N LEU A 27 6.74 10.00 1.02
CA LEU A 27 5.82 11.00 1.57
C LEU A 27 6.24 11.39 3.00
N ALA A 28 6.50 10.43 3.88
CA ALA A 28 6.94 10.66 5.24
C ALA A 28 8.23 11.49 5.30
N ALA A 29 9.20 11.19 4.43
CA ALA A 29 10.43 11.98 4.31
C ALA A 29 10.18 13.41 3.83
N THR A 30 9.23 13.59 2.90
CA THR A 30 8.90 14.90 2.32
C THR A 30 8.19 15.83 3.31
N VAL A 31 7.30 15.28 4.15
CA VAL A 31 6.45 16.07 5.04
C VAL A 31 7.00 16.22 6.45
N ALA A 32 8.12 15.57 6.77
CA ALA A 32 8.73 15.64 8.09
C ALA A 32 8.93 17.12 8.55
N PRO A 33 8.56 17.46 9.81
CA PRO A 33 8.22 16.57 10.92
C PRO A 33 6.71 16.26 11.06
N ALA A 34 5.88 16.57 10.06
CA ALA A 34 4.46 16.23 10.12
C ALA A 34 4.25 14.71 10.12
N ARG A 35 3.21 14.26 10.82
CA ARG A 35 2.81 12.84 10.85
C ARG A 35 2.02 12.46 9.61
N VAL A 36 2.15 11.21 9.19
CA VAL A 36 1.44 10.64 8.04
C VAL A 36 0.32 9.73 8.51
N MET A 37 -0.89 9.92 7.96
CA MET A 37 -2.04 9.03 8.15
C MET A 37 -2.39 8.35 6.82
N ALA A 38 -2.32 7.02 6.79
CA ALA A 38 -2.67 6.24 5.61
C ALA A 38 -4.16 5.87 5.63
N VAL A 39 -4.97 6.59 4.87
CA VAL A 39 -6.43 6.38 4.83
C VAL A 39 -6.77 5.06 4.14
N VAL A 40 -7.17 4.05 4.91
CA VAL A 40 -7.50 2.69 4.41
C VAL A 40 -9.01 2.40 4.37
N LYS A 41 -9.85 3.43 4.26
CA LYS A 41 -11.31 3.27 4.16
C LYS A 41 -11.73 2.44 2.95
N ALA A 42 -12.91 1.83 3.03
CA ALA A 42 -13.50 1.01 1.95
C ALA A 42 -12.53 -0.08 1.45
N ASP A 43 -11.97 -0.85 2.39
CA ASP A 43 -11.00 -1.91 2.11
C ASP A 43 -9.74 -1.40 1.38
N ALA A 44 -9.19 -0.27 1.84
CA ALA A 44 -8.16 0.50 1.13
C ALA A 44 -8.53 0.78 -0.32
N TYR A 45 -9.71 1.36 -0.54
CA TYR A 45 -10.24 1.64 -1.88
C TYR A 45 -10.28 0.39 -2.78
N GLY A 46 -10.59 -0.78 -2.20
CA GLY A 46 -10.64 -2.06 -2.89
C GLY A 46 -9.29 -2.74 -3.13
N HIS A 47 -8.20 -2.25 -2.54
CA HIS A 47 -6.85 -2.83 -2.67
C HIS A 47 -6.55 -3.87 -1.57
N GLY A 48 -7.43 -4.01 -0.57
CA GLY A 48 -7.28 -4.92 0.57
C GLY A 48 -6.68 -4.22 1.79
N ALA A 49 -7.53 -3.81 2.72
CA ALA A 49 -7.17 -2.95 3.85
C ALA A 49 -6.06 -3.53 4.72
N VAL A 50 -6.08 -4.82 5.03
CA VAL A 50 -5.12 -5.42 5.96
C VAL A 50 -3.70 -5.40 5.38
N HIS A 51 -3.53 -5.79 4.12
CA HIS A 51 -2.21 -5.84 3.48
C HIS A 51 -1.68 -4.43 3.22
N VAL A 52 -2.54 -3.52 2.75
CA VAL A 52 -2.19 -2.12 2.52
C VAL A 52 -1.84 -1.40 3.83
N ALA A 53 -2.62 -1.58 4.89
CA ALA A 53 -2.35 -0.96 6.19
C ALA A 53 -0.98 -1.37 6.75
N ARG A 54 -0.63 -2.66 6.65
CA ARG A 54 0.69 -3.15 7.08
C ARG A 54 1.82 -2.51 6.27
N ALA A 55 1.72 -2.55 4.94
CA ALA A 55 2.74 -1.95 4.07
C ALA A 55 2.87 -0.43 4.27
N ALA A 56 1.77 0.27 4.58
CA ALA A 56 1.81 1.69 4.90
C ALA A 56 2.51 1.97 6.24
N LEU A 57 2.21 1.19 7.29
CA LEU A 57 2.90 1.30 8.58
C LEU A 57 4.40 0.98 8.42
N ASP A 58 4.75 -0.06 7.68
CA ASP A 58 6.15 -0.41 7.35
C ASP A 58 6.85 0.70 6.55
N GLY A 59 6.09 1.47 5.77
CA GLY A 59 6.57 2.63 5.02
C GLY A 59 6.69 3.91 5.85
N GLY A 60 6.30 3.89 7.14
CA GLY A 60 6.43 5.03 8.03
C GLY A 60 5.17 5.87 8.19
N ALA A 61 3.98 5.34 7.87
CA ALA A 61 2.74 5.95 8.34
C ALA A 61 2.63 5.84 9.88
N ASP A 62 2.22 6.92 10.55
CA ASP A 62 2.01 6.97 12.00
C ASP A 62 0.61 6.48 12.41
N HIS A 63 -0.36 6.60 11.49
CA HIS A 63 -1.77 6.30 11.73
C HIS A 63 -2.45 5.69 10.48
N LEU A 64 -3.62 5.08 10.68
CA LEU A 64 -4.49 4.48 9.66
C LEU A 64 -5.87 5.15 9.64
#